data_AF-A0A9X6NFS4-F1
#
_entry.id   AF-A0A9X6NFS4-F1
#
_cell.length_a   1.000
_cell.length_b   1.000
_cell.length_c   1.000
_cell.angle_alpha   90.00
_cell.angle_beta   90.00
_cell.angle_gamma   90.00
#
_symmetry.space_group_name_H-M   'P 1'
#
loop_
_entity.id
_entity.type
_entity.pdbx_description
1 polymer ?
#
loop_
_entity_poly.entity_id
_entity_poly.type
_entity_poly.pdbx_seq_one_letter_code
_entity_poly.pdbx_strand_id
1 'polypeptide(L)'
;MGNGDNEMKQQCKDEGMEPVLSLAKSNSIWHQKDLTAKRLVGDYKKLNEVLVKPKYPIPLISDVLDQLRGSNYFTTPGFKHAGFNNYQSPKVRETSCLLQQQSGTFRPRTLP
;
A
#
# COMPACT_ATOMS: atom_id res chain seq x y z
N MET A 1 18.93 3.42 25.32
CA MET A 1 18.00 2.50 24.64
C MET A 1 16.64 3.20 24.58
N GLY A 2 16.29 3.87 23.48
CA GLY A 2 15.02 4.63 23.46
C GLY A 2 14.72 5.54 22.27
N ASN A 3 15.68 5.82 21.37
CA ASN A 3 15.42 6.72 20.24
C ASN A 3 14.81 6.02 19.01
N GLY A 4 15.26 4.80 18.68
CA GLY A 4 14.84 4.10 17.46
C GLY A 4 13.35 3.73 17.42
N ASP A 5 12.76 3.31 18.54
CA ASP A 5 11.34 2.94 18.58
C ASP A 5 10.41 4.15 18.38
N ASN A 6 10.86 5.34 18.81
CA ASN A 6 10.12 6.59 18.63
C ASN A 6 10.22 7.10 17.20
N GLU A 7 11.39 6.97 16.56
CA GLU A 7 11.56 7.30 15.14
C GLU A 7 10.67 6.43 14.24
N MET A 8 10.59 5.11 14.52
CA MET A 8 9.72 4.21 13.77
C MET A 8 8.23 4.57 13.93
N LYS A 9 7.81 4.94 15.13
CA LYS A 9 6.43 5.40 15.39
C LYS A 9 6.13 6.72 14.69
N GLN A 10 7.10 7.64 14.63
CA GLN A 10 6.93 8.91 13.93
C GLN A 10 6.81 8.68 12.42
N GLN A 11 7.66 7.82 11.85
CA GLN A 11 7.59 7.46 10.44
C GLN A 11 6.26 6.78 10.07
N CYS A 12 5.72 5.90 10.93
CA CYS A 12 4.39 5.31 10.70
C CYS A 12 3.27 6.35 10.73
N LYS A 13 3.38 7.40 11.55
CA LYS A 13 2.41 8.52 11.57
C LYS A 13 2.51 9.36 10.31
N ASP A 14 3.72 9.64 9.85
CA ASP A 14 3.97 10.42 8.62
C ASP A 14 3.47 9.65 7.37
N GLU A 15 3.52 8.32 7.40
CA GLU A 15 2.91 7.43 6.40
C GLU A 15 1.38 7.28 6.55
N GLY A 16 0.76 7.96 7.53
CA GLY A 16 -0.69 7.98 7.72
C GLY A 16 -1.27 6.71 8.33
N MET A 17 -0.49 5.95 9.10
CA MET A 17 -0.92 4.72 9.77
C MET A 17 -1.42 4.97 11.19
N GLU A 18 -2.48 4.27 11.58
CA GLU A 18 -3.11 4.37 12.91
C GLU A 18 -2.78 3.15 13.79
N PRO A 19 -2.50 3.32 15.10
CA PRO A 19 -2.25 2.20 16.00
C PRO A 19 -3.55 1.47 16.33
N VAL A 20 -3.53 0.14 16.29
CA VAL A 20 -4.72 -0.70 16.57
C VAL A 20 -4.33 -1.87 17.47
N LEU A 21 -5.23 -2.30 18.36
CA LEU A 21 -5.10 -3.54 19.13
C LEU A 21 -6.03 -4.59 18.50
N SER A 22 -5.49 -5.57 17.78
CA SER A 22 -6.27 -6.58 17.06
C SER A 22 -5.62 -7.96 17.14
N LEU A 23 -6.35 -9.01 16.77
CA LEU A 23 -5.88 -10.39 16.82
C LEU A 23 -5.28 -10.88 15.48
N ALA A 24 -5.88 -10.48 14.35
CA ALA A 24 -5.45 -10.86 13.01
C ALA A 24 -4.39 -9.87 12.49
N LYS A 25 -3.19 -10.36 12.22
CA LYS A 25 -2.00 -9.54 11.96
C LYS A 25 -1.20 -10.14 10.82
N SER A 26 -0.76 -9.30 9.90
CA SER A 26 0.24 -9.63 8.89
C SER A 26 1.61 -9.13 9.35
N ASN A 27 2.64 -9.93 9.10
CA ASN A 27 4.02 -9.52 9.41
C ASN A 27 4.43 -8.38 8.46
N SER A 28 5.27 -7.46 8.94
CA SER A 28 5.86 -6.42 8.10
C SER A 28 7.37 -6.36 8.29
N ILE A 29 8.07 -6.01 7.22
CA ILE A 29 9.52 -5.88 7.19
C ILE A 29 9.90 -4.49 6.68
N TRP A 30 10.98 -3.94 7.22
CA TRP A 30 11.59 -2.74 6.66
C TRP A 30 12.54 -3.14 5.55
N HIS A 31 12.28 -2.63 4.35
CA HIS A 31 13.17 -2.81 3.21
C HIS A 31 13.90 -1.51 2.90
N GLN A 32 15.23 -1.56 2.89
CA GLN A 32 16.03 -0.40 2.51
C GLN A 32 16.06 -0.31 0.98
N LYS A 33 15.52 0.79 0.44
CA LYS A 33 15.55 1.04 -1.00
C LYS A 33 16.79 1.82 -1.40
N ASP A 34 17.11 2.87 -0.64
CA ASP A 34 18.28 3.73 -0.86
C ASP A 34 18.98 4.00 0.49
N LEU A 35 20.16 4.64 0.47
CA LEU A 35 20.90 5.00 1.70
C LEU A 35 20.05 5.77 2.71
N THR A 36 19.12 6.60 2.22
CA THR A 36 18.25 7.45 3.03
C THR A 36 16.80 6.97 3.11
N ALA A 37 16.38 6.05 2.23
CA ALA A 37 14.97 5.67 2.09
C ALA A 37 14.73 4.21 2.52
N LYS A 38 14.03 4.05 3.65
CA LYS A 38 13.46 2.77 4.09
C LYS A 38 11.97 2.75 3.78
N ARG A 39 11.47 1.63 3.27
CA ARG A 39 10.06 1.40 2.98
C ARG A 39 9.52 0.30 3.87
N LEU A 40 8.35 0.50 4.44
CA LEU A 40 7.64 -0.56 5.12
C LEU A 40 6.97 -1.47 4.08
N VAL A 41 7.26 -2.76 4.12
CA VAL A 41 6.69 -3.76 3.22
C VAL A 41 5.90 -4.78 4.06
N GLY A 42 4.58 -4.82 3.87
CA GLY A 42 3.71 -5.81 4.48
C GLY A 42 3.76 -7.15 3.74
N ASP A 43 3.83 -8.26 4.47
CA ASP A 43 3.71 -9.60 3.89
C ASP A 43 2.22 -9.97 3.74
N TYR A 44 1.67 -9.63 2.58
CA TYR A 44 0.26 -9.90 2.24
C TYR A 44 0.04 -11.28 1.61
N LYS A 45 1.03 -12.18 1.56
CA LYS A 45 0.88 -13.47 0.84
C LYS A 45 -0.29 -14.30 1.36
N LYS A 46 -0.32 -14.54 2.68
CA LYS A 46 -1.41 -15.27 3.35
C LYS A 46 -2.75 -14.57 3.20
N LEU A 47 -2.75 -13.24 3.19
CA LEU A 47 -3.95 -12.44 3.01
C LEU A 47 -4.50 -12.54 1.58
N ASN A 48 -3.61 -12.50 0.58
CA ASN A 48 -3.96 -12.56 -0.84
C ASN A 48 -4.47 -13.94 -1.28
N GLU A 49 -4.18 -15.01 -0.54
CA GLU A 49 -4.73 -16.34 -0.75
C GLU A 49 -6.20 -16.44 -0.27
N VAL A 50 -6.51 -15.80 0.85
CA VAL A 50 -7.86 -15.81 1.44
C VAL A 50 -8.80 -14.82 0.76
N LEU A 51 -8.27 -13.70 0.26
CA LEU A 51 -9.07 -12.67 -0.38
C LEU A 51 -9.49 -13.06 -1.80
N VAL A 52 -10.79 -13.00 -2.06
CA VAL A 52 -11.33 -13.08 -3.43
C VAL A 52 -10.79 -11.89 -4.22
N LYS A 53 -10.03 -12.19 -5.28
CA LYS A 53 -9.45 -11.18 -6.18
C LYS A 53 -10.59 -10.54 -6.97
N PRO A 54 -10.84 -9.22 -6.81
CA PRO A 54 -11.82 -8.55 -7.65
C PRO A 54 -11.33 -8.59 -9.10
N LYS A 55 -12.17 -9.11 -10.00
CA LYS A 55 -11.87 -9.15 -11.43
C LYS A 55 -12.32 -7.83 -12.06
N TYR A 56 -11.37 -6.91 -12.20
CA TYR A 56 -11.55 -5.74 -13.05
C TYR A 56 -10.96 -6.07 -14.42
N PRO A 57 -11.71 -5.89 -15.53
CA PRO A 57 -11.14 -6.08 -16.86
C PRO A 57 -10.12 -4.96 -17.09
N ILE A 58 -8.84 -5.29 -16.95
CA ILE A 58 -7.76 -4.41 -17.38
C ILE A 58 -7.77 -4.49 -18.91
N PRO A 59 -7.97 -3.37 -19.63
CA PRO A 59 -8.02 -3.39 -21.08
C PRO A 59 -6.71 -3.92 -21.65
N LEU A 60 -6.79 -4.66 -22.75
CA LEU A 60 -5.59 -5.15 -23.40
C LEU A 60 -4.83 -3.96 -23.98
N ILE A 61 -3.49 -4.03 -23.98
CA ILE A 61 -2.65 -2.94 -24.50
C ILE A 61 -3.02 -2.61 -25.96
N SER A 62 -3.39 -3.62 -26.76
CA SER A 62 -3.88 -3.42 -28.14
C SER A 62 -5.11 -2.52 -28.21
N ASP A 63 -6.09 -2.74 -27.33
CA ASP A 63 -7.37 -2.01 -27.35
C ASP A 63 -7.14 -0.54 -27.02
N VAL A 64 -6.22 -0.26 -26.10
CA VAL A 64 -5.78 1.10 -25.76
C VAL A 64 -5.03 1.73 -26.93
N LEU A 65 -4.11 1.01 -27.57
CA LEU A 65 -3.34 1.52 -28.70
C LEU A 65 -4.21 1.79 -29.94
N ASP A 66 -5.22 0.97 -30.19
CA ASP A 66 -6.16 1.18 -31.30
C ASP A 66 -6.99 2.44 -31.12
N GLN A 67 -7.39 2.77 -29.88
CA GLN A 67 -8.04 4.05 -29.56
C GLN A 67 -7.11 5.25 -29.78
N LEU A 68 -5.81 5.07 -29.54
CA LEU A 68 -4.80 6.11 -29.68
C LEU A 68 -4.42 6.39 -31.15
N ARG A 69 -4.52 5.40 -32.05
CA ARG A 69 -4.15 5.54 -33.47
C ARG A 69 -4.92 6.64 -34.23
N GLY A 70 -6.07 7.08 -33.71
CA GLY A 70 -6.89 8.14 -34.33
C GLY A 70 -6.62 9.56 -33.81
N SER A 71 -5.75 9.75 -32.83
CA SER A 71 -5.50 11.06 -32.22
C SER A 71 -4.14 11.65 -32.59
N ASN A 72 -4.10 12.95 -32.87
CA ASN A 72 -2.90 13.67 -33.28
C ASN A 72 -2.05 14.20 -32.09
N TYR A 73 -2.64 14.27 -30.90
CA TYR A 73 -1.99 14.80 -29.70
C TYR A 73 -2.23 13.86 -28.51
N PHE A 74 -1.15 13.50 -27.84
CA PHE A 74 -1.17 12.65 -26.66
C PHE A 74 -0.61 13.40 -25.46
N THR A 75 -1.30 13.30 -24.34
CA THR A 75 -0.81 13.77 -23.05
C THR A 75 -0.74 12.59 -22.12
N THR A 76 0.44 12.30 -21.58
CA THR A 76 0.61 11.29 -20.53
C THR A 76 0.53 12.01 -19.17
N PRO A 77 -0.59 11.94 -18.44
CA PRO A 77 -0.66 12.53 -17.11
C PRO A 77 0.32 11.81 -16.19
N GLY A 78 1.25 12.57 -15.61
CA GLY A 78 2.28 12.05 -14.72
C GLY A 78 1.73 11.71 -13.34
N PHE A 79 1.20 10.50 -13.17
CA PHE A 79 0.79 9.98 -11.87
C PHE A 79 1.97 9.42 -11.07
N LYS A 80 2.93 10.29 -10.71
CA LYS A 80 4.06 9.87 -9.84
C LYS A 80 3.61 9.47 -8.43
N HIS A 81 2.43 9.92 -8.00
CA HIS A 81 1.86 9.66 -6.67
C HIS A 81 0.46 9.03 -6.67
N ALA A 82 -0.15 8.72 -7.82
CA ALA A 82 -1.44 7.99 -7.84
C ALA A 82 -1.27 6.48 -7.75
N GLY A 83 -0.55 6.06 -6.71
CA GLY A 83 -0.63 4.68 -6.23
C GLY A 83 -1.92 4.45 -5.42
N PHE A 84 -2.01 3.28 -4.80
CA PHE A 84 -3.13 2.87 -3.96
C PHE A 84 -3.38 3.79 -2.75
N ASN A 85 -2.40 4.61 -2.37
CA ASN A 85 -2.47 5.54 -1.24
C ASN A 85 -3.54 6.65 -1.36
N ASN A 86 -4.21 6.81 -2.50
CA ASN A 86 -5.31 7.77 -2.63
C ASN A 86 -6.69 7.11 -2.39
N TYR A 87 -6.74 5.79 -2.38
CA TYR A 87 -7.99 5.04 -2.24
C TYR A 87 -8.19 4.63 -0.78
N GLN A 88 -9.34 4.97 -0.21
CA GLN A 88 -9.72 4.48 1.12
C GLN A 88 -10.01 2.98 1.04
N SER A 89 -9.47 2.24 2.01
CA SER A 89 -9.75 0.81 2.11
C SER A 89 -11.22 0.60 2.56
N PRO A 90 -11.93 -0.39 1.99
CA PRO A 90 -13.28 -0.71 2.46
C PRO A 90 -13.21 -1.29 3.88
N LYS A 91 -14.22 -0.99 4.70
CA LYS A 91 -14.27 -1.30 6.14
C LYS A 91 -13.98 -2.77 6.49
N VAL A 92 -14.36 -3.69 5.61
CA VAL A 92 -14.09 -5.14 5.73
C VAL A 92 -12.61 -5.50 5.61
N ARG A 93 -11.85 -4.77 4.77
CA ARG A 93 -10.40 -5.01 4.56
C ARG A 93 -9.52 -4.31 5.60
N GLU A 94 -10.06 -3.30 6.29
CA GLU A 94 -9.34 -2.58 7.34
C GLU A 94 -8.87 -3.50 8.49
N THR A 95 -9.60 -4.57 8.79
CA THR A 95 -9.26 -5.51 9.87
C THR A 95 -8.26 -6.57 9.44
N SER A 96 -8.14 -6.84 8.15
CA SER A 96 -7.29 -7.91 7.61
C SER A 96 -5.91 -7.42 7.18
N CYS A 97 -5.75 -6.13 6.87
CA CYS A 97 -4.50 -5.51 6.41
C CYS A 97 -3.64 -4.91 7.55
N LEU A 98 -3.73 -5.46 8.77
CA LEU A 98 -3.01 -4.93 9.93
C LEU A 98 -1.55 -5.38 9.91
N LEU A 99 -0.62 -4.45 10.12
CA LEU A 99 0.82 -4.68 10.09
C LEU A 99 1.36 -4.80 11.52
N GLN A 100 1.99 -5.92 11.85
CA GLN A 100 2.65 -6.12 13.14
C GLN A 100 4.11 -5.68 13.08
N GLN A 101 4.49 -4.76 13.96
CA GLN A 101 5.87 -4.35 14.21
C GLN A 101 6.27 -4.63 15.68
N GLN A 102 7.56 -4.50 15.99
CA GLN A 102 8.07 -4.62 17.37
C GLN A 102 7.50 -3.52 18.29
N SER A 103 7.18 -2.36 17.73
CA SER A 103 6.68 -1.17 18.44
C SER A 103 5.15 -1.10 18.59
N GLY A 104 4.41 -2.01 17.96
CA GLY A 104 2.94 -2.03 17.95
C GLY A 104 2.34 -2.62 16.68
N THR A 105 1.01 -2.71 16.63
CA THR A 105 0.27 -3.07 15.41
C THR A 105 -0.31 -1.80 14.80
N PHE A 106 -0.15 -1.63 13.49
CA PHE A 106 -0.57 -0.45 12.75
C PHE A 106 -1.52 -0.82 11.62
N ARG A 107 -2.45 0.09 11.33
CA ARG A 107 -3.40 0.01 10.22
C ARG A 107 -3.10 1.12 9.22
N PRO A 108 -2.92 0.81 7.92
CA PRO A 108 -2.89 1.84 6.88
C PRO A 108 -4.30 2.41 6.67
N ARG A 109 -4.42 3.73 6.56
CA ARG A 109 -5.70 4.41 6.29
C ARG A 109 -6.21 4.17 4.86
N THR A 110 -5.28 3.93 3.95
CA THR A 110 -5.48 3.82 2.52
C THR A 110 -5.12 2.41 2.06
N LEU A 111 -5.42 2.09 0.79
CA LEU A 111 -5.01 0.81 0.23
C LEU A 111 -3.47 0.77 0.13
N PRO A 112 -2.82 -0.24 0.76
CA PRO A 112 -1.37 -0.41 0.71
C PRO A 112 -0.87 -0.99 -0.62
#